data_AF-A0A318NVB0-F1
#
_entry.id   AF-A0A318NVB0-F1
#
_cell.length_a   1.000
_cell.length_b   1.000
_cell.length_c   1.000
_cell.angle_alpha   90.00
_cell.angle_beta   90.00
_cell.angle_gamma   90.00
#
_symmetry.space_group_name_H-M   'P 1'
#
loop_
_entity.id
_entity.type
_entity.pdbx_description
1 polymer ?
#
loop_
_entity_poly.entity_id
_entity_poly.type
_entity_poly.pdbx_seq_one_letter_code
_entity_poly.pdbx_strand_id
1 'polypeptide(L)'
;MKRILMTSLLAGVTLLQGCAVKTPEAPPPPQVKAVGMANPADVYCTEIGGKLNARHNADGQYSTCTLPSGQEIESWELFRRDHPVKK
;
A
#
# COMPACT_ATOMS: atom_id res chain seq x y z
N MET A 1 -56.46 55.61 0.07
CA MET A 1 -55.66 56.58 0.86
C MET A 1 -55.63 56.13 2.32
N LYS A 2 -54.47 55.69 2.81
CA LYS A 2 -53.99 55.91 4.19
C LYS A 2 -52.53 55.40 4.23
N ARG A 3 -51.60 56.36 4.22
CA ARG A 3 -50.19 56.12 4.47
C ARG A 3 -50.04 55.91 5.97
N ILE A 4 -49.56 54.75 6.39
CA ILE A 4 -49.07 54.54 7.74
C ILE A 4 -47.58 54.28 7.60
N LEU A 5 -46.81 55.35 7.81
CA LEU A 5 -45.38 55.30 8.11
C LEU A 5 -45.17 54.77 9.54
N MET A 6 -43.92 54.35 9.80
CA MET A 6 -43.32 53.94 11.09
C MET A 6 -43.68 52.50 11.50
N THR A 7 -42.75 51.57 11.74
CA THR A 7 -41.42 51.65 12.37
C THR A 7 -40.59 50.38 12.07
N SER A 8 -39.26 50.56 12.03
CA SER A 8 -38.16 49.58 12.09
C SER A 8 -38.46 48.21 12.70
N LEU A 9 -37.92 47.13 12.10
CA LEU A 9 -36.93 46.30 12.79
C LEU A 9 -36.06 45.47 11.82
N LEU A 10 -34.77 45.55 12.10
CA LEU A 10 -33.62 44.80 11.63
C LEU A 10 -33.83 43.33 11.22
N ALA A 11 -33.11 42.98 10.15
CA ALA A 11 -32.15 41.87 10.06
C ALA A 11 -32.65 40.43 10.24
N GLY A 12 -32.35 39.60 9.24
CA GLY A 12 -32.47 38.15 9.39
C GLY A 12 -32.01 37.32 8.19
N VAL A 13 -31.05 37.78 7.38
CA VAL A 13 -30.29 36.86 6.52
C VAL A 13 -29.24 36.20 7.41
N THR A 14 -29.62 35.13 8.11
CA THR A 14 -28.65 34.27 8.78
C THR A 14 -28.51 32.98 7.97
N LEU A 15 -27.41 32.97 7.21
CA LEU A 15 -26.85 31.81 6.53
C LEU A 15 -26.83 30.61 7.49
N LEU A 16 -27.38 29.46 7.07
CA LEU A 16 -27.10 28.19 7.73
C LEU A 16 -25.59 27.92 7.60
N GLN A 17 -24.84 28.19 8.67
CA GLN A 17 -23.45 27.76 8.81
C GLN A 17 -23.47 26.26 9.16
N GLY A 18 -23.09 25.42 8.19
CA GLY A 18 -22.83 24.01 8.43
C GLY A 18 -21.57 23.85 9.29
N CYS A 19 -21.65 23.06 10.36
CA CYS A 19 -20.49 22.73 11.17
C CYS A 19 -19.50 21.89 10.34
N ALA A 20 -18.42 22.50 9.87
CA ALA A 20 -17.23 21.75 9.48
C ALA A 20 -16.55 21.24 10.76
N VAL A 21 -16.91 20.03 11.19
CA VAL A 21 -16.14 19.28 12.19
C VAL A 21 -14.76 19.04 11.58
N LYS A 22 -13.75 19.75 12.08
CA LYS A 22 -12.35 19.42 11.80
C LYS A 22 -12.06 18.12 12.55
N THR A 23 -12.21 16.99 11.85
CA THR A 23 -11.67 15.72 12.33
C THR A 23 -10.17 15.92 12.53
N PRO A 24 -9.58 15.54 13.67
CA PRO A 24 -8.14 15.45 13.78
C PRO A 24 -7.64 14.53 12.65
N GLU A 25 -6.76 15.05 11.80
CA GLU A 25 -6.08 14.23 10.81
C GLU A 25 -5.42 13.07 11.57
N ALA A 26 -5.80 11.83 11.25
CA ALA A 26 -5.12 10.68 11.81
C ALA A 26 -3.62 10.80 11.45
N PRO A 27 -2.70 10.53 12.39
CA PRO A 27 -1.28 10.49 12.07
C PRO A 27 -1.07 9.58 10.86
N PRO A 28 -0.19 9.94 9.91
CA PRO A 28 0.14 9.05 8.80
C PRO A 28 0.56 7.69 9.37
N PRO A 29 0.15 6.58 8.73
CA PRO A 29 0.48 5.24 9.22
C PRO A 29 2.00 5.15 9.43
N PRO A 30 2.44 4.41 10.46
CA PRO A 30 3.86 4.24 10.73
C PRO A 30 4.57 3.83 9.45
N GLN A 31 5.60 4.59 9.05
CA GLN A 31 6.46 4.16 7.96
C GLN A 31 7.20 2.92 8.44
N VAL A 32 6.68 1.75 8.09
CA VAL A 32 7.36 0.48 8.31
C VAL A 32 8.61 0.54 7.44
N LYS A 33 9.76 0.84 8.05
CA LYS A 33 11.04 0.65 7.39
C LYS A 33 11.04 -0.78 6.86
N ALA A 34 11.28 -0.96 5.56
CA ALA A 34 11.44 -2.29 4.99
C ALA A 34 12.49 -3.05 5.82
N VAL A 35 12.04 -4.05 6.57
CA VAL A 35 12.92 -4.83 7.44
C VAL A 35 13.62 -5.86 6.57
N GLY A 36 14.96 -5.77 6.49
CA GLY A 36 15.82 -6.82 5.95
C GLY A 36 16.53 -6.48 4.63
N MET A 37 17.74 -7.03 4.47
CA MET A 37 18.38 -7.16 3.15
C MET A 37 17.48 -8.00 2.25
N ALA A 38 17.47 -7.72 0.94
CA ALA A 38 16.69 -8.51 -0.01
C ALA A 38 17.09 -10.00 0.06
N ASN A 39 16.10 -10.89 -0.06
CA ASN A 39 16.36 -12.32 -0.12
C ASN A 39 17.17 -12.64 -1.40
N PRO A 40 18.38 -13.21 -1.30
CA PRO A 40 19.25 -13.45 -2.46
C PRO A 40 18.61 -14.39 -3.50
N ALA A 41 17.78 -15.34 -3.07
CA ALA A 41 17.06 -16.23 -4.00
C ALA A 41 16.01 -15.47 -4.82
N ASP A 42 15.30 -14.54 -4.18
CA ASP A 42 14.28 -13.72 -4.81
C ASP A 42 14.91 -12.70 -5.78
N VAL A 43 16.03 -12.09 -5.37
CA VAL A 43 16.83 -11.20 -6.22
C VAL A 43 17.30 -11.95 -7.46
N TYR A 44 17.91 -13.12 -7.27
CA TYR A 44 18.43 -13.92 -8.38
C TYR A 44 17.33 -14.29 -9.40
N CYS A 45 16.13 -14.66 -8.94
CA CYS A 45 14.99 -14.91 -9.84
C CYS A 45 14.75 -13.73 -10.79
N THR A 46 14.73 -12.50 -10.26
CA THR A 46 14.51 -11.30 -11.08
C THR A 46 15.70 -10.95 -11.96
N GLU A 47 16.94 -11.19 -11.50
CA GLU A 47 18.17 -10.93 -12.27
C GLU A 47 18.27 -11.80 -13.52
N ILE A 48 17.80 -13.04 -13.48
CA ILE A 48 17.79 -13.95 -14.64
C ILE A 48 16.56 -13.75 -15.56
N GLY A 49 15.80 -12.66 -15.36
CA GLY A 49 14.59 -12.37 -16.13
C GLY A 49 13.38 -13.20 -15.75
N GLY A 50 13.42 -13.89 -14.61
CA GLY A 50 12.28 -14.62 -14.07
C GLY A 50 11.27 -13.70 -13.38
N LYS A 51 10.07 -14.23 -13.17
CA LYS A 51 9.02 -13.59 -12.38
C LYS A 51 8.92 -14.24 -11.01
N LEU A 52 9.14 -13.45 -9.97
CA LEU A 52 8.96 -13.88 -8.59
C LEU A 52 7.47 -13.95 -8.23
N ASN A 53 7.06 -15.05 -7.60
CA ASN A 53 5.70 -15.25 -7.12
C ASN A 53 5.73 -15.57 -5.62
N ALA A 54 5.16 -14.69 -4.80
CA ALA A 54 4.97 -14.96 -3.37
C ALA A 54 3.91 -16.05 -3.17
N ARG A 55 4.19 -17.00 -2.28
CA ARG A 55 3.34 -18.14 -1.96
C ARG A 55 3.23 -18.31 -0.45
N HIS A 56 2.19 -19.04 -0.03
CA HIS A 56 1.94 -19.35 1.36
C HIS A 56 1.40 -20.77 1.51
N ASN A 57 1.86 -21.51 2.51
CA ASN A 57 1.36 -22.82 2.90
C ASN A 57 1.29 -22.93 4.43
N ALA A 58 0.96 -24.11 4.95
CA ALA A 58 0.89 -24.35 6.40
C ALA A 58 2.23 -24.11 7.13
N ASP A 59 3.35 -24.22 6.42
CA ASP A 59 4.70 -24.04 6.97
C ASP A 59 5.18 -22.57 6.93
N GLY A 60 4.45 -21.71 6.21
CA GLY A 60 4.71 -20.27 6.16
C GLY A 60 4.77 -19.70 4.74
N GLN A 61 5.49 -18.58 4.62
CA GLN A 61 5.70 -17.89 3.34
C GLN A 61 6.92 -18.46 2.61
N TYR A 62 6.80 -18.62 1.30
CA TYR A 62 7.88 -19.01 0.41
C TYR A 62 7.69 -18.35 -0.96
N SER A 63 8.67 -18.47 -1.85
CA SER A 63 8.58 -17.90 -3.20
C SER A 63 8.86 -18.94 -4.27
N THR A 64 8.18 -18.81 -5.41
CA THR A 64 8.54 -19.52 -6.65
C THR A 64 9.02 -18.53 -7.70
N CYS A 65 9.85 -19.01 -8.62
CA CYS A 65 10.33 -18.26 -9.78
C CYS A 65 9.76 -18.88 -11.06
N THR A 66 9.02 -18.11 -11.84
CA THR A 66 8.68 -18.47 -13.22
C THR A 66 9.80 -18.00 -14.14
N LEU A 67 10.56 -18.94 -14.70
CA LEU A 67 11.68 -18.68 -15.60
C LEU A 67 11.20 -18.17 -16.97
N PRO A 68 12.06 -17.52 -17.78
CA PRO A 68 11.73 -17.12 -19.15
C PRO A 68 11.29 -18.28 -20.05
N SER A 69 11.70 -19.52 -19.73
CA SER A 69 11.25 -20.73 -20.41
C SER A 69 9.80 -21.12 -20.08
N GLY A 70 9.16 -20.45 -19.12
CA GLY A 70 7.85 -20.79 -18.57
C GLY A 70 7.88 -21.80 -17.43
N GLN A 71 9.04 -22.39 -17.12
CA GLN A 71 9.17 -23.31 -15.99
C GLN A 71 9.01 -22.57 -14.67
N GLU A 72 8.22 -23.14 -13.74
CA GLU A 72 8.16 -22.69 -12.35
C GLU A 72 9.04 -23.58 -11.46
N ILE A 73 9.83 -22.96 -10.59
CA ILE A 73 10.73 -23.63 -9.63
C ILE A 73 10.74 -22.85 -8.31
N GLU A 74 10.93 -23.52 -7.17
CA GLU A 74 11.08 -22.83 -5.89
C GLU A 74 12.34 -21.94 -5.89
N SER A 75 12.24 -20.74 -5.33
CA SER A 75 13.29 -19.71 -5.39
C SER A 75 14.63 -20.16 -4.83
N TRP A 76 14.66 -20.82 -3.67
CA TRP A 76 15.87 -21.32 -3.05
C TRP A 76 16.43 -22.57 -3.72
N GLU A 77 15.57 -23.42 -4.28
CA GLU A 77 15.98 -24.54 -5.12
C GLU A 77 16.73 -24.04 -6.36
N LEU A 78 16.17 -23.05 -7.06
CA LEU A 78 16.82 -22.37 -8.17
C LEU A 78 18.18 -21.78 -7.74
N PHE A 79 18.20 -21.02 -6.64
CA PHE A 79 19.42 -20.36 -6.17
C PHE A 79 20.54 -21.37 -5.87
N ARG A 80 20.23 -22.47 -5.15
CA ARG A 80 21.23 -23.51 -4.82
C ARG A 80 21.71 -24.30 -6.03
N ARG A 81 20.83 -24.55 -7.02
CA ARG A 81 21.19 -25.22 -8.27
C ARG A 81 22.27 -24.43 -9.02
N ASP A 82 22.13 -23.11 -9.05
CA ASP A 82 23.00 -22.23 -9.84
C ASP A 82 24.20 -21.70 -9.03
N HIS A 83 24.18 -21.82 -7.69
CA HIS A 83 25.26 -21.45 -6.77
C HIS A 83 25.75 -22.66 -5.94
N PRO A 84 26.33 -23.69 -6.58
CA PRO A 84 26.83 -24.85 -5.86
C PRO A 84 28.02 -24.47 -4.95
N VAL A 85 27.94 -24.85 -3.68
CA VAL A 85 29.06 -24.70 -2.74
C VAL A 85 30.11 -25.77 -3.06
N LYS A 86 31.31 -25.36 -3.46
CA LYS A 86 32.46 -26.25 -3.59
C LYS A 86 32.87 -26.73 -2.19
N LYS A 87 33.03 -28.04 -2.04
CA LYS A 87 33.54 -28.67 -0.82
C LYS A 87 35.07 -28.71 -0.83
#